data_AF-A0A0L1IVU8-F1
#
_entry.id   AF-A0A0L1IVU8-F1
#
_cell.length_a   1.000
_cell.length_b   1.000
_cell.length_c   1.000
_cell.angle_alpha   90.00
_cell.angle_beta   90.00
_cell.angle_gamma   90.00
#
_symmetry.space_group_name_H-M   'P 1'
#
loop_
_entity.id
_entity.type
_entity.pdbx_description
1 polymer ?
#
loop_
_entity_poly.entity_id
_entity_poly.type
_entity_poly.pdbx_seq_one_letter_code
_entity_poly.pdbx_strand_id
1 'polypeptide(L)'
;MTTSGSPHDVGYVRAISRQLLLGLDFLHQFATGEYDVFSYRNYKYPRLLQPPEFSPVKWLEGTIKDDSPPKYLTPTQRRRGLLDNANWSTLVARIGDLGGAQWIGHCDEQTVTALGLRAPELVQQDIWDAGIDIWCLGCSLFELATNEPPFPLGVFGLARQEIDNDHNALIDQRLSSNGQRGENFTNYLRARLPNFTVDSVESLASFLLLMLQKSRQRRLSAKDLLQSPFCWMGLSIKTAVNTK
;
A
#
# COMPACT_ATOMS: atom_id res chain seq x y z
N MET A 1 -19.14 7.17 5.78
CA MET A 1 -18.23 7.64 4.71
C MET A 1 -18.66 6.95 3.43
N THR A 2 -19.17 7.71 2.46
CA THR A 2 -19.68 7.18 1.19
C THR A 2 -18.50 6.84 0.26
N THR A 3 -18.38 5.55 -0.04
CA THR A 3 -17.44 4.94 -0.98
C THR A 3 -17.82 5.31 -2.42
N SER A 4 -17.41 6.50 -2.87
CA SER A 4 -17.71 7.01 -4.23
C SER A 4 -16.46 7.03 -5.12
N GLY A 5 -15.77 5.90 -5.20
CA GLY A 5 -14.71 5.67 -6.20
C GLY A 5 -15.12 4.53 -7.12
N SER A 6 -14.90 4.67 -8.43
CA SER A 6 -15.07 3.58 -9.37
C SER A 6 -14.06 2.46 -9.08
N PRO A 7 -14.48 1.19 -8.96
CA PRO A 7 -13.55 0.08 -8.78
C PRO A 7 -12.55 0.00 -9.93
N HIS A 8 -11.27 0.01 -9.60
CA HIS A 8 -10.19 -0.08 -10.59
C HIS A 8 -10.09 -1.51 -11.14
N ASP A 9 -10.07 -1.67 -12.46
CA ASP A 9 -9.87 -2.98 -13.10
C ASP A 9 -8.52 -3.61 -12.71
N VAL A 10 -8.40 -4.93 -12.82
CA VAL A 10 -7.17 -5.69 -12.54
C VAL A 10 -5.97 -5.16 -13.35
N GLY A 11 -6.20 -4.63 -14.57
CA GLY A 11 -5.16 -3.98 -15.36
C GLY A 11 -4.52 -2.76 -14.68
N TYR A 12 -5.33 -1.97 -13.98
CA TYR A 12 -4.87 -0.82 -13.20
C TYR A 12 -3.99 -1.28 -12.04
N VAL A 13 -4.47 -2.22 -11.22
CA VAL A 13 -3.71 -2.75 -10.07
C VAL A 13 -2.39 -3.34 -10.55
N ARG A 14 -2.40 -4.12 -11.62
CA ARG A 14 -1.19 -4.69 -12.24
C ARG A 14 -0.18 -3.64 -12.69
N ALA A 15 -0.63 -2.61 -13.40
CA ALA A 15 0.24 -1.56 -13.91
C ALA A 15 0.92 -0.77 -12.77
N ILE A 16 0.18 -0.48 -11.71
CA ILE A 16 0.71 0.22 -10.53
C ILE A 16 1.65 -0.70 -9.74
N SER A 17 1.27 -1.96 -9.48
CA SER A 17 2.11 -2.95 -8.79
C SER A 17 3.49 -3.06 -9.43
N ARG A 18 3.56 -3.17 -10.77
CA ARG A 18 4.82 -3.31 -11.49
C ARG A 18 5.73 -2.08 -11.33
N GLN A 19 5.17 -0.87 -11.38
CA GLN A 19 5.93 0.35 -11.21
C GLN A 19 6.47 0.51 -9.78
N LEU A 20 5.64 0.19 -8.78
CA LEU A 20 6.05 0.24 -7.38
C LEU A 20 7.12 -0.83 -7.08
N LEU A 21 6.98 -2.04 -7.62
CA LEU A 21 7.99 -3.08 -7.49
C LEU A 21 9.33 -2.71 -8.14
N LEU A 22 9.31 -2.06 -9.31
CA LEU A 22 10.55 -1.55 -9.93
C LEU A 22 11.25 -0.50 -9.06
N GLY A 23 10.47 0.42 -8.47
CA GLY A 23 11.01 1.41 -7.54
C GLY A 23 11.55 0.76 -6.27
N LEU A 24 10.86 -0.24 -5.74
CA LEU A 24 11.25 -0.91 -4.51
C LEU A 24 12.47 -1.81 -4.71
N ASP A 25 12.55 -2.51 -5.85
CA ASP A 25 13.73 -3.29 -6.23
C ASP A 25 14.98 -2.40 -6.36
N PHE A 26 14.81 -1.21 -6.95
CA PHE A 26 15.87 -0.20 -6.97
C PHE A 26 16.26 0.20 -5.54
N LEU A 27 15.32 0.59 -4.68
CA LEU A 27 15.64 0.97 -3.31
C LEU A 27 16.31 -0.17 -2.52
N HIS A 28 15.83 -1.40 -2.63
CA HIS A 28 16.39 -2.55 -1.90
C HIS A 28 17.79 -2.93 -2.36
N GLN A 29 18.12 -2.74 -3.65
CA GLN A 29 19.47 -2.97 -4.16
C GLN A 29 20.42 -1.83 -3.78
N PHE A 30 19.98 -0.58 -3.90
CA PHE A 30 20.83 0.60 -3.75
C PHE A 30 20.87 1.19 -2.33
N ALA A 31 19.95 0.83 -1.43
CA ALA A 31 20.00 1.17 0.00
C ALA A 31 21.06 0.39 0.79
N THR A 32 22.01 -0.25 0.09
CA THR A 32 23.21 -0.88 0.64
C THR A 32 24.49 -0.07 0.40
N GLY A 33 24.43 1.06 -0.31
CA GLY A 33 25.59 1.93 -0.57
C GLY A 33 25.29 3.41 -0.35
N GLU A 34 26.28 4.14 0.19
CA GLU A 34 26.27 5.60 0.33
C GLU A 34 26.23 6.29 -1.05
N TYR A 35 25.05 6.51 -1.61
CA TYR A 35 24.88 7.32 -2.82
C TYR A 35 23.65 8.20 -2.72
N ASP A 36 23.84 9.51 -2.93
CA ASP A 36 22.78 10.51 -3.08
C ASP A 36 21.93 10.19 -4.32
N VAL A 37 20.70 9.74 -4.13
CA VAL A 37 19.77 9.49 -5.24
C VAL A 37 19.07 10.78 -5.66
N PHE A 38 19.61 11.34 -6.75
CA PHE A 38 19.04 12.19 -7.81
C PHE A 38 17.75 13.01 -7.59
N SER A 39 17.96 14.31 -7.82
CA SER A 39 17.04 15.44 -7.99
C SER A 39 15.82 15.20 -8.90
N TYR A 40 14.67 15.67 -8.43
CA TYR A 40 13.38 15.73 -9.13
C TYR A 40 13.47 16.59 -10.40
N ARG A 41 13.27 15.98 -11.58
CA ARG A 41 12.89 16.73 -12.79
C ARG A 41 11.47 17.27 -12.62
N ASN A 42 11.35 18.60 -12.79
CA ASN A 42 10.11 19.37 -12.85
C ASN A 42 9.04 18.72 -13.75
N TYR A 43 8.05 18.07 -13.13
CA TYR A 43 6.77 17.83 -13.78
C TYR A 43 5.83 18.95 -13.35
N LYS A 44 5.44 19.79 -14.30
CA LYS A 44 4.37 20.77 -14.09
C LYS A 44 3.08 19.99 -13.82
N TYR A 45 2.69 19.90 -12.55
CA TYR A 45 1.38 19.39 -12.10
C TYR A 45 0.42 20.53 -11.67
N PRO A 46 0.10 21.53 -12.52
CA PRO A 46 -0.81 22.60 -12.13
C PRO A 46 -2.26 22.13 -11.86
N ARG A 47 -2.57 20.83 -12.04
CA ARG A 47 -3.90 20.25 -11.77
C ARG A 47 -4.04 19.53 -10.43
N LEU A 48 -2.94 19.20 -9.74
CA LEU A 48 -3.01 18.48 -8.45
C LEU A 48 -2.97 19.40 -7.24
N LEU A 49 -2.27 20.53 -7.34
CA LEU A 49 -2.16 21.50 -6.25
C LEU A 49 -3.22 22.57 -6.44
N GLN A 50 -4.15 22.65 -5.49
CA GLN A 50 -5.11 23.73 -5.40
C GLN A 50 -4.83 24.56 -4.15
N PRO A 51 -5.20 25.86 -4.16
CA PRO A 51 -5.16 26.66 -2.96
C PRO A 51 -5.88 25.93 -1.80
N PRO A 52 -5.30 25.92 -0.59
CA PRO A 52 -5.95 25.33 0.56
C PRO A 52 -7.29 26.00 0.85
N GLU A 53 -8.31 25.18 1.11
CA GLU A 53 -9.57 25.65 1.65
C GLU A 53 -9.47 25.69 3.17
N PHE A 54 -9.86 26.82 3.77
CA PHE A 54 -9.79 27.01 5.21
C PHE A 54 -11.21 27.03 5.78
N SER A 55 -11.48 26.12 6.72
CA SER A 55 -12.73 26.05 7.47
C SER A 55 -12.51 26.62 8.87
N PRO A 56 -13.04 27.80 9.21
CA PRO A 56 -12.88 28.38 10.54
C PRO A 56 -13.43 27.46 11.63
N VAL A 57 -12.70 27.30 12.73
CA VAL A 57 -13.20 26.51 13.88
C VAL A 57 -14.34 27.28 14.54
N LYS A 58 -15.48 26.61 14.71
CA LYS A 58 -16.63 27.11 15.44
C LYS A 58 -16.75 26.38 16.76
N TRP A 59 -16.82 27.15 17.84
CA TRP A 59 -17.08 26.63 19.17
C TRP A 59 -18.54 26.17 19.29
N LEU A 60 -18.76 25.04 19.95
CA LEU A 60 -20.11 24.61 20.33
C LEU A 60 -20.65 25.56 21.40
N GLU A 61 -21.96 25.80 21.37
CA GLU A 61 -22.63 26.63 22.36
C GLU A 61 -22.40 26.08 23.78
N GLY A 62 -22.05 26.96 24.72
CA GLY A 62 -21.71 26.57 26.10
C GLY A 62 -20.26 26.13 26.33
N THR A 63 -19.40 26.12 25.30
CA THR A 63 -17.97 25.78 25.45
C THR A 63 -17.15 27.01 25.83
N ILE A 64 -16.23 26.86 26.79
CA ILE A 64 -15.25 27.90 27.13
C ILE A 64 -14.27 28.03 25.98
N LYS A 65 -14.18 29.24 25.40
CA LYS A 65 -13.22 29.53 24.34
C LYS A 65 -11.83 29.72 24.95
N ASP A 66 -10.85 29.01 24.40
CA ASP A 66 -9.44 29.22 24.69
C ASP A 66 -8.62 29.21 23.38
N ASP A 67 -7.30 29.28 23.48
CA ASP A 67 -6.39 29.27 22.34
C ASP A 67 -5.89 27.86 21.98
N SER A 68 -6.50 26.80 22.52
CA SER A 68 -6.08 25.42 22.27
C SER A 68 -6.39 24.92 20.84
N PRO A 69 -7.53 25.26 20.18
CA PRO A 69 -7.77 24.79 18.82
C PRO A 69 -7.13 25.71 17.77
N PRO A 70 -6.77 25.16 16.60
CA PRO A 70 -6.29 25.97 15.48
C PRO A 70 -7.38 26.94 14.98
N LYS A 71 -6.97 28.08 14.42
CA LYS A 71 -7.91 29.10 13.88
C LYS A 71 -8.79 28.55 12.75
N TYR A 72 -8.27 27.59 12.00
CA TYR A 72 -8.93 26.95 10.87
C TYR A 72 -8.52 25.49 10.77
N LEU A 73 -9.43 24.68 10.24
CA LEU A 73 -9.17 23.35 9.75
C LEU A 73 -8.98 23.41 8.24
N THR A 74 -8.11 22.56 7.70
CA THR A 74 -7.99 22.34 6.26
C THR A 74 -8.50 20.94 5.95
N PRO A 75 -9.54 20.78 5.11
CA PRO A 75 -9.97 19.46 4.70
C PRO A 75 -8.84 18.78 3.92
N THR A 76 -8.84 17.44 3.92
CA THR A 76 -7.86 16.68 3.15
C THR A 76 -7.95 17.06 1.67
N GLN A 77 -6.83 17.44 1.06
CA GLN A 77 -6.76 17.69 -0.38
C GLN A 77 -6.68 16.40 -1.20
N ARG A 78 -6.82 15.23 -0.56
CA ARG A 78 -6.94 13.93 -1.24
C ARG A 78 -8.29 13.87 -1.95
N ARG A 79 -8.30 14.21 -3.23
CA ARG A 79 -9.46 14.03 -4.11
C ARG A 79 -9.64 12.55 -4.42
N ARG A 80 -10.48 11.84 -3.64
CA ARG A 80 -10.96 10.51 -4.02
C ARG A 80 -11.66 10.62 -5.37
N GLY A 81 -11.43 9.64 -6.24
CA GLY A 81 -12.03 9.61 -7.57
C GLY A 81 -11.29 10.38 -8.67
N LEU A 82 -10.21 11.10 -8.36
CA LEU A 82 -9.50 11.93 -9.35
C LEU A 82 -8.94 11.14 -10.54
N LEU A 83 -8.60 9.87 -10.31
CA LEU A 83 -8.02 8.97 -11.30
C LEU A 83 -9.00 7.91 -11.82
N ASP A 84 -10.29 7.98 -11.45
CA ASP A 84 -11.27 6.93 -11.78
C ASP A 84 -11.44 6.73 -13.29
N ASN A 85 -11.35 7.82 -14.05
CA ASN A 85 -11.44 7.82 -15.51
C ASN A 85 -10.08 7.88 -16.20
N ALA A 86 -8.98 7.84 -15.44
CA ALA A 86 -7.64 7.90 -16.02
C ALA A 86 -7.32 6.58 -16.71
N ASN A 87 -6.77 6.65 -17.93
CA ASN A 87 -6.27 5.46 -18.59
C ASN A 87 -5.04 4.95 -17.83
N TRP A 88 -5.15 3.78 -17.20
CA TRP A 88 -4.09 3.18 -16.40
C TRP A 88 -2.77 2.99 -17.14
N SER A 89 -2.81 2.81 -18.47
CA SER A 89 -1.59 2.67 -19.28
C SER A 89 -0.76 3.96 -19.36
N THR A 90 -1.35 5.10 -18.98
CA THR A 90 -0.70 6.41 -18.97
C THR A 90 -0.29 6.86 -17.57
N LEU A 91 -0.70 6.12 -16.53
CA LEU A 91 -0.40 6.45 -15.15
C LEU A 91 1.05 6.10 -14.82
N VAL A 92 1.73 7.06 -14.19
CA VAL A 92 3.09 6.90 -13.68
C VAL A 92 3.04 6.94 -12.15
N ALA A 93 3.33 5.82 -11.51
CA ALA A 93 3.48 5.71 -10.06
C ALA A 93 4.96 5.80 -9.70
N ARG A 94 5.26 6.50 -8.61
CA ARG A 94 6.61 6.63 -8.04
C ARG A 94 6.54 6.53 -6.54
N ILE A 95 7.54 5.90 -5.95
CA ILE A 95 7.75 5.97 -4.49
C ILE A 95 8.25 7.37 -4.17
N GLY A 96 7.71 7.95 -3.11
CA GLY A 96 8.09 9.27 -2.60
C GLY A 96 8.01 9.27 -1.07
N ASP A 97 8.34 10.41 -0.48
CA ASP A 97 8.38 10.61 0.98
C ASP A 97 9.30 9.61 1.71
N LEU A 98 10.61 9.80 1.54
CA LEU A 98 11.66 8.98 2.17
C LEU A 98 12.07 9.51 3.56
N GLY A 99 11.26 10.37 4.19
CA GLY A 99 11.61 10.99 5.48
C GLY A 99 11.75 10.01 6.65
N GLY A 100 11.17 8.81 6.52
CA GLY A 100 11.32 7.70 7.47
C GLY A 100 12.10 6.50 6.92
N ALA A 101 12.77 6.64 5.77
CA ALA A 101 13.57 5.56 5.20
C ALA A 101 14.87 5.37 6.00
N GLN A 102 15.30 4.11 6.12
CA GLN A 102 16.54 3.75 6.81
C GLN A 102 17.43 2.91 5.88
N TRP A 103 18.75 3.02 6.08
CA TRP A 103 19.73 2.25 5.32
C TRP A 103 19.79 0.81 5.81
N ILE A 104 19.96 -0.14 4.89
CA ILE A 104 20.11 -1.54 5.23
C ILE A 104 21.42 -1.69 6.03
N GLY A 105 21.33 -2.23 7.25
CA GLY A 105 22.48 -2.41 8.15
C GLY A 105 22.71 -1.25 9.13
N HIS A 106 21.96 -0.15 9.03
CA HIS A 106 21.94 0.94 10.02
C HIS A 106 20.49 1.19 10.47
N CYS A 107 19.88 0.10 10.98
CA CYS A 107 18.48 -0.01 11.35
C CYS A 107 18.26 0.24 12.86
N ASP A 108 18.95 1.23 13.42
CA ASP A 108 19.04 1.44 14.87
C ASP A 108 17.83 2.22 15.43
N GLU A 109 17.02 2.80 14.55
CA GLU A 109 15.84 3.58 14.93
C GLU A 109 14.54 2.79 14.75
N GLN A 110 13.57 3.07 15.62
CA GLN A 110 12.24 2.48 15.52
C GLN A 110 11.60 2.82 14.17
N THR A 111 11.17 1.81 13.43
CA THR A 111 10.53 1.98 12.13
C THR A 111 9.25 2.82 12.24
N VAL A 112 9.13 3.83 11.39
CA VAL A 112 7.93 4.67 11.31
C VAL A 112 6.96 4.09 10.27
N THR A 113 6.31 2.98 10.64
CA THR A 113 5.26 2.36 9.79
C THR A 113 3.88 2.59 10.40
N ALA A 114 2.90 2.97 9.56
CA ALA A 114 1.51 3.12 9.98
C ALA A 114 0.96 1.81 10.57
N LEU A 115 0.17 1.90 11.65
CA LEU A 115 -0.29 0.75 12.44
C LEU A 115 -0.85 -0.41 11.60
N GLY A 116 -1.80 -0.11 10.69
CA GLY A 116 -2.46 -1.12 9.85
C GLY A 116 -1.62 -1.67 8.68
N LEU A 117 -0.41 -1.14 8.47
CA LEU A 117 0.51 -1.58 7.42
C LEU A 117 1.72 -2.33 7.98
N ARG A 118 1.81 -2.49 9.30
CA ARG A 118 2.94 -3.17 9.94
C ARG A 118 2.97 -4.65 9.62
N ALA A 119 4.16 -5.13 9.26
CA ALA A 119 4.44 -6.55 9.15
C ALA A 119 4.37 -7.22 10.54
N PRO A 120 4.10 -8.54 10.60
CA PRO A 120 3.98 -9.26 11.87
C PRO A 120 5.17 -9.06 12.81
N GLU A 121 6.39 -9.08 12.27
CA GLU A 121 7.63 -8.83 13.03
C GLU A 121 7.67 -7.44 13.66
N LEU A 122 7.10 -6.41 13.03
CA LEU A 122 7.03 -5.07 13.60
C LEU A 122 5.97 -4.96 14.71
N VAL A 123 4.88 -5.72 14.60
CA VAL A 123 3.86 -5.81 15.65
C VAL A 123 4.40 -6.57 16.86
N GLN A 124 5.22 -7.59 16.61
CA GLN A 124 5.83 -8.46 17.62
C GLN A 124 7.16 -7.93 18.17
N GLN A 125 7.63 -6.79 17.66
CA GLN A 125 8.93 -6.19 18.02
C GLN A 125 10.12 -7.14 17.80
N ASP A 126 10.04 -7.96 16.76
CA ASP A 126 11.09 -8.89 16.33
C ASP A 126 12.01 -8.24 15.29
N ILE A 127 13.09 -8.94 14.93
CA ILE A 127 14.06 -8.55 13.92
C ILE A 127 13.34 -8.41 12.57
N TRP A 128 13.55 -7.26 11.95
CA TRP A 128 13.00 -6.91 10.65
C TRP A 128 14.10 -6.70 9.60
N ASP A 129 13.69 -6.65 8.34
CA ASP A 129 14.54 -6.39 7.17
C ASP A 129 13.70 -5.68 6.09
N ALA A 130 14.27 -5.47 4.90
CA ALA A 130 13.59 -4.86 3.75
C ALA A 130 12.27 -5.56 3.34
N GLY A 131 12.01 -6.80 3.82
CA GLY A 131 10.76 -7.51 3.64
C GLY A 131 9.55 -6.83 4.30
N ILE A 132 9.73 -5.88 5.22
CA ILE A 132 8.64 -5.06 5.76
C ILE A 132 8.00 -4.18 4.68
N ASP A 133 8.79 -3.71 3.72
CA ASP A 133 8.28 -2.90 2.61
C ASP A 133 7.45 -3.74 1.65
N ILE A 134 7.84 -5.01 1.44
CA ILE A 134 7.08 -5.97 0.62
C ILE A 134 5.71 -6.23 1.26
N TRP A 135 5.67 -6.42 2.59
CA TRP A 135 4.41 -6.54 3.31
C TRP A 135 3.55 -5.28 3.19
N CYS A 136 4.13 -4.10 3.43
CA CYS A 136 3.46 -2.82 3.33
C CYS A 136 2.90 -2.59 1.91
N LEU A 137 3.65 -2.96 0.88
CA LEU A 137 3.20 -2.92 -0.51
C LEU A 137 2.02 -3.87 -0.75
N GLY A 138 2.09 -5.11 -0.25
CA GLY A 138 0.98 -6.06 -0.32
C GLY A 138 -0.31 -5.51 0.31
N CYS A 139 -0.22 -4.89 1.49
CA CYS A 139 -1.36 -4.24 2.12
C CYS A 139 -1.89 -3.06 1.30
N SER A 140 -0.98 -2.24 0.75
CA SER A 140 -1.33 -1.07 -0.07
C SER A 140 -2.00 -1.47 -1.39
N LEU A 141 -1.57 -2.57 -2.01
CA LEU A 141 -2.18 -3.10 -3.23
C LEU A 141 -3.54 -3.74 -2.97
N PHE A 142 -3.73 -4.39 -1.82
CA PHE A 142 -5.05 -4.83 -1.37
C PHE A 142 -5.99 -3.63 -1.21
N GLU A 143 -5.56 -2.57 -0.53
CA GLU A 143 -6.35 -1.37 -0.33
C GLU A 143 -6.64 -0.66 -1.66
N LEU A 144 -5.68 -0.60 -2.57
CA LEU A 144 -5.86 -0.03 -3.90
C LEU A 144 -6.94 -0.77 -4.70
N ALA A 145 -7.00 -2.09 -4.59
CA ALA A 145 -7.98 -2.91 -5.29
C ALA A 145 -9.38 -2.79 -4.66
N THR A 146 -9.45 -2.78 -3.33
CA THR A 146 -10.72 -2.95 -2.58
C THR A 146 -11.30 -1.67 -2.00
N ASN A 147 -10.51 -0.59 -1.96
CA ASN A 147 -10.77 0.63 -1.17
C ASN A 147 -10.92 0.38 0.34
N GLU A 148 -10.49 -0.78 0.84
CA GLU A 148 -10.53 -1.17 2.25
C GLU A 148 -9.15 -1.67 2.70
N PRO A 149 -8.71 -1.39 3.93
CA PRO A 149 -7.49 -1.98 4.45
C PRO A 149 -7.67 -3.50 4.64
N PRO A 150 -6.62 -4.33 4.43
CA PRO A 150 -6.71 -5.76 4.69
C PRO A 150 -6.94 -6.07 6.18
N PHE A 151 -6.41 -5.21 7.07
CA PHE A 151 -6.50 -5.32 8.53
C PHE A 151 -7.11 -4.03 9.12
N PRO A 152 -8.45 -3.95 9.25
CA PRO A 152 -9.11 -2.77 9.78
C PRO A 152 -8.94 -2.67 11.30
N LEU A 153 -8.02 -1.82 11.76
CA LEU A 153 -7.74 -1.62 13.18
C LEU A 153 -8.61 -0.53 13.80
N GLY A 154 -9.16 -0.83 14.99
CA GLY A 154 -9.61 0.20 15.92
C GLY A 154 -8.40 0.81 16.62
N VAL A 155 -8.29 2.14 16.64
CA VAL A 155 -7.16 2.84 17.29
C VAL A 155 -7.62 3.82 18.37
N PHE A 156 -8.88 4.24 18.34
CA PHE A 156 -9.36 5.29 19.23
C PHE A 156 -9.67 4.71 20.62
N GLY A 157 -9.00 5.24 21.65
CA GLY A 157 -9.23 4.85 23.04
C GLY A 157 -8.62 3.52 23.47
N LEU A 158 -7.80 2.88 22.62
CA LEU A 158 -7.15 1.61 22.92
C LEU A 158 -5.67 1.80 23.30
N ALA A 159 -5.20 1.00 24.25
CA ALA A 159 -3.78 0.92 24.58
C ALA A 159 -3.01 0.24 23.45
N ARG A 160 -1.70 0.52 23.38
CA ARG A 160 -0.86 0.00 22.29
C ARG A 160 -0.87 -1.53 22.20
N GLN A 161 -0.85 -2.21 23.33
CA GLN A 161 -0.89 -3.68 23.41
C GLN A 161 -2.20 -4.24 22.84
N GLU A 162 -3.33 -3.58 23.08
CA GLU A 162 -4.64 -4.01 22.57
C GLU A 162 -4.67 -3.90 21.05
N ILE A 163 -4.15 -2.80 20.50
CA ILE A 163 -4.04 -2.60 19.04
C ILE A 163 -3.15 -3.67 18.42
N ASP A 164 -2.00 -3.98 19.02
CA ASP A 164 -1.07 -5.00 18.51
C ASP A 164 -1.68 -6.42 18.60
N ASN A 165 -2.46 -6.71 19.66
CA ASN A 165 -3.20 -7.98 19.79
C ASN A 165 -4.29 -8.12 18.72
N ASP A 166 -5.10 -7.07 18.50
CA ASP A 166 -6.12 -7.03 17.46
C ASP A 166 -5.51 -7.20 16.06
N HIS A 167 -4.36 -6.57 15.83
CA HIS A 167 -3.66 -6.68 14.56
C HIS A 167 -3.17 -8.10 14.29
N ASN A 168 -2.54 -8.75 15.29
CA ASN A 168 -2.13 -10.15 15.18
C ASN A 168 -3.33 -11.08 14.95
N ALA A 169 -4.45 -10.86 15.65
CA ALA A 169 -5.67 -11.65 15.46
C ALA A 169 -6.23 -11.53 14.03
N LEU A 170 -6.24 -10.32 13.46
CA LEU A 170 -6.66 -10.10 12.07
C LEU A 170 -5.70 -10.75 11.07
N ILE A 171 -4.38 -10.63 11.28
CA ILE A 171 -3.36 -11.30 10.47
C ILE A 171 -3.59 -12.82 10.50
N ASP A 172 -3.83 -13.39 11.68
CA ASP A 172 -4.09 -14.81 11.86
C ASP A 172 -5.38 -15.25 11.17
N GLN A 173 -6.48 -14.54 11.41
CA GLN A 173 -7.77 -14.85 10.78
C GLN A 173 -7.67 -14.91 9.25
N ARG A 174 -6.84 -14.06 8.65
CA ARG A 174 -6.75 -13.93 7.18
C ARG A 174 -5.68 -14.79 6.55
N LEU A 175 -4.58 -15.05 7.25
CA LEU A 175 -3.37 -15.63 6.66
C LEU A 175 -2.91 -16.93 7.34
N SER A 176 -3.58 -17.41 8.40
CA SER A 176 -3.21 -18.65 9.10
C SER A 176 -3.41 -19.93 8.29
N SER A 177 -2.58 -20.92 8.63
CA SER A 177 -2.34 -22.18 7.91
C SER A 177 -3.26 -23.33 8.34
N ASN A 178 -4.57 -23.13 8.44
CA ASN A 178 -5.49 -24.26 8.68
C ASN A 178 -5.82 -24.96 7.35
N GLY A 179 -4.83 -25.45 6.60
CA GLY A 179 -4.99 -26.17 5.33
C GLY A 179 -5.62 -25.40 4.15
N GLN A 180 -6.34 -24.30 4.42
CA GLN A 180 -7.17 -23.50 3.52
C GLN A 180 -6.66 -22.06 3.40
N ARG A 181 -5.35 -21.86 3.53
CA ARG A 181 -4.72 -20.52 3.57
C ARG A 181 -5.10 -19.66 2.36
N GLY A 182 -5.07 -20.25 1.17
CA GLY A 182 -5.45 -19.57 -0.07
C GLY A 182 -6.96 -19.29 -0.12
N GLU A 183 -7.79 -20.29 0.18
CA GLU A 183 -9.24 -20.19 0.05
C GLU A 183 -9.84 -19.11 0.95
N ASN A 184 -9.43 -19.00 2.21
CA ASN A 184 -9.96 -17.99 3.13
C ASN A 184 -9.62 -16.56 2.69
N PHE A 185 -8.36 -16.32 2.32
CA PHE A 185 -7.92 -15.00 1.86
C PHE A 185 -8.56 -14.63 0.51
N THR A 186 -8.58 -15.58 -0.45
CA THR A 186 -9.22 -15.38 -1.75
C THR A 186 -10.71 -15.09 -1.59
N ASN A 187 -11.43 -15.82 -0.75
CA ASN A 187 -12.85 -15.55 -0.49
C ASN A 187 -13.07 -14.18 0.13
N TYR A 188 -12.22 -13.79 1.08
CA TYR A 188 -12.24 -12.47 1.68
C TYR A 188 -12.03 -11.34 0.66
N LEU A 189 -11.09 -11.53 -0.28
CA LEU A 189 -10.81 -10.62 -1.38
C LEU A 189 -11.96 -10.59 -2.40
N ARG A 190 -12.48 -11.76 -2.78
CA ARG A 190 -13.61 -11.92 -3.72
C ARG A 190 -14.84 -11.14 -3.27
N ALA A 191 -15.17 -11.21 -1.98
CA ALA A 191 -16.30 -10.50 -1.40
C ALA A 191 -16.21 -8.96 -1.55
N ARG A 192 -15.01 -8.41 -1.78
CA ARG A 192 -14.75 -6.97 -1.96
C ARG A 192 -14.57 -6.55 -3.40
N LEU A 193 -14.43 -7.50 -4.31
CA LEU A 193 -14.19 -7.25 -5.73
C LEU A 193 -15.33 -7.81 -6.59
N PRO A 194 -16.58 -7.35 -6.40
CA PRO A 194 -17.73 -7.90 -7.13
C PRO A 194 -17.64 -7.71 -8.65
N ASN A 195 -16.81 -6.77 -9.11
CA ASN A 195 -16.62 -6.46 -10.53
C ASN A 195 -15.43 -7.21 -11.16
N PHE A 196 -14.66 -7.98 -10.39
CA PHE A 196 -13.54 -8.75 -10.91
C PHE A 196 -14.01 -10.13 -11.36
N THR A 197 -13.40 -10.65 -12.43
CA THR A 197 -13.61 -12.06 -12.80
C THR A 197 -12.99 -12.98 -11.75
N VAL A 198 -13.50 -14.22 -11.64
CA VAL A 198 -12.97 -15.23 -10.73
C VAL A 198 -11.45 -15.40 -10.93
N ASP A 199 -11.01 -15.54 -12.18
CA ASP A 199 -9.60 -15.69 -12.53
C ASP A 199 -8.75 -14.48 -12.12
N SER A 200 -9.29 -13.26 -12.25
CA SER A 200 -8.59 -12.03 -11.86
C SER A 200 -8.42 -11.95 -10.34
N VAL A 201 -9.44 -12.36 -9.58
CA VAL A 201 -9.37 -12.44 -8.11
C VAL A 201 -8.35 -13.50 -7.68
N GLU A 202 -8.40 -14.70 -8.25
CA GLU A 202 -7.44 -15.78 -7.93
C GLU A 202 -6.00 -15.38 -8.25
N SER A 203 -5.79 -14.73 -9.39
CA SER A 203 -4.49 -14.21 -9.80
C SER A 203 -3.97 -13.14 -8.85
N LEU A 204 -4.80 -12.17 -8.48
CA LEU A 204 -4.44 -11.12 -7.53
C LEU A 204 -4.21 -11.69 -6.12
N ALA A 205 -5.07 -12.60 -5.65
CA ALA A 205 -4.93 -13.23 -4.35
C ALA A 205 -3.62 -14.01 -4.26
N SER A 206 -3.30 -14.81 -5.28
CA SER A 206 -2.05 -15.55 -5.37
C SER A 206 -0.84 -14.61 -5.30
N PHE A 207 -0.88 -13.49 -6.03
CA PHE A 207 0.18 -12.49 -6.03
C PHE A 207 0.33 -11.78 -4.68
N LEU A 208 -0.77 -11.35 -4.06
CA LEU A 208 -0.76 -10.71 -2.74
C LEU A 208 -0.25 -11.68 -1.67
N LEU A 209 -0.60 -12.96 -1.75
CA LEU A 209 -0.10 -13.98 -0.82
C LEU A 209 1.42 -14.14 -0.90
N LEU A 210 2.08 -13.89 -2.04
CA LEU A 210 3.55 -13.90 -2.11
C LEU A 210 4.19 -12.78 -1.27
N MET A 211 3.48 -11.67 -1.08
CA MET A 211 3.90 -10.53 -0.26
C MET A 211 3.47 -10.68 1.22
N LEU A 212 2.25 -11.18 1.45
CA LEU A 212 1.62 -11.30 2.77
C LEU A 212 1.96 -12.62 3.46
N GLN A 213 3.25 -12.95 3.52
CA GLN A 213 3.76 -14.10 4.27
C GLN A 213 4.08 -13.68 5.69
N LYS A 214 3.56 -14.43 6.69
CA LYS A 214 3.83 -14.11 8.10
C LYS A 214 5.31 -14.19 8.43
N SER A 215 5.95 -15.29 8.04
CA SER A 215 7.40 -15.43 8.10
C SER A 215 8.03 -14.56 7.03
N ARG A 216 8.87 -13.61 7.46
CA ARG A 216 9.60 -12.70 6.57
C ARG A 216 10.46 -13.43 5.54
N GLN A 217 11.07 -14.57 5.90
CA GLN A 217 11.93 -15.37 5.01
C GLN A 217 11.16 -16.02 3.85
N ARG A 218 9.83 -16.10 3.94
CA ARG A 218 8.98 -16.62 2.86
C ARG A 218 8.50 -15.54 1.91
N ARG A 219 8.68 -14.25 2.23
CA ARG A 219 8.31 -13.16 1.33
C ARG A 219 9.29 -13.12 0.17
N LEU A 220 8.74 -13.03 -1.04
CA LEU A 220 9.56 -12.84 -2.22
C LEU A 220 10.14 -11.41 -2.24
N SER A 221 11.34 -11.27 -2.80
CA SER A 221 11.94 -9.96 -3.06
C SER A 221 11.15 -9.20 -4.13
N ALA A 222 11.33 -7.88 -4.22
CA ALA A 222 10.73 -7.09 -5.28
C ALA A 222 11.11 -7.60 -6.68
N LYS A 223 12.38 -7.98 -6.87
CA LYS A 223 12.91 -8.63 -8.07
C LYS A 223 12.15 -9.91 -8.45
N ASP A 224 11.90 -10.78 -7.49
CA ASP A 224 11.23 -12.07 -7.74
C ASP A 224 9.73 -11.86 -7.99
N LEU A 225 9.10 -10.92 -7.29
CA LEU A 225 7.70 -10.53 -7.51
C LEU A 225 7.48 -9.96 -8.92
N LEU A 226 8.46 -9.23 -9.47
CA LEU A 226 8.42 -8.76 -10.86
C LEU A 226 8.39 -9.91 -11.88
N GLN A 227 8.84 -11.12 -11.53
CA GLN A 227 8.78 -12.30 -12.39
C GLN A 227 7.44 -13.07 -12.27
N SER A 228 6.56 -12.65 -11.35
CA SER A 228 5.28 -13.33 -11.13
C SER A 228 4.34 -13.24 -12.35
N PRO A 229 3.51 -14.27 -12.63
CA PRO A 229 2.56 -14.25 -13.74
C PRO A 229 1.61 -13.04 -13.70
N PHE A 230 1.25 -12.57 -12.49
CA PHE A 230 0.38 -11.41 -12.33
C PHE A 230 0.94 -10.17 -13.01
N CYS A 231 2.26 -9.94 -12.95
CA CYS A 231 2.91 -8.78 -13.56
C CYS A 231 2.99 -8.83 -15.09
N TRP A 232 2.88 -10.02 -15.69
CA TRP A 232 3.05 -10.24 -17.14
C TRP A 232 1.77 -10.63 -17.88
N MET A 233 0.70 -11.03 -17.17
CA MET A 233 -0.59 -11.34 -17.78
C MET A 233 -1.15 -10.16 -18.57
N GLY A 234 -1.44 -10.37 -19.86
CA GLY A 234 -2.01 -9.36 -20.77
C GLY A 234 -0.98 -8.51 -21.52
N LEU A 235 0.32 -8.66 -21.26
CA LEU A 235 1.36 -8.17 -22.17
C LEU A 235 1.47 -9.17 -23.32
N SER A 236 0.74 -8.92 -24.41
CA SER A 236 1.01 -9.61 -25.67
C SER A 236 2.48 -9.36 -26.00
N ILE A 237 3.30 -10.41 -25.95
CA ILE A 237 4.68 -10.36 -26.41
C ILE A 237 4.56 -10.07 -27.91
N LYS A 238 4.65 -8.79 -28.29
CA LYS A 238 5.08 -8.44 -29.63
C LYS A 238 6.53 -8.86 -29.68
N THR A 239 6.76 -10.14 -29.96
CA THR A 239 8.04 -10.63 -30.43
C THR A 239 8.33 -9.79 -31.67
N ALA A 240 9.22 -8.80 -31.50
CA ALA A 240 9.95 -8.23 -32.61
C ALA A 240 10.81 -9.37 -33.16
N VAL A 241 10.20 -10.23 -33.98
CA VAL A 241 10.92 -11.06 -34.92
C VAL A 241 11.54 -10.07 -35.88
N ASN A 242 12.81 -9.75 -35.63
CA ASN A 242 13.69 -9.12 -36.60
C ASN A 242 13.65 -9.98 -37.86
N THR A 243 12.94 -9.52 -38.88
CA THR A 243 13.22 -9.91 -40.26
C THR A 243 14.60 -9.37 -40.63
N LYS A 244 15.57 -10.28 -40.70
CA LYS A 244 16.71 -10.16 -41.62
C LYS A 244 16.42 -11.02 -42.83
#